data_AF-A0A510JEN5-F1
#
_entry.id   AF-A0A510JEN5-F1
#
_cell.length_a   1.000
_cell.length_b   1.000
_cell.length_c   1.000
_cell.angle_alpha   90.00
_cell.angle_beta   90.00
_cell.angle_gamma   90.00
#
_symmetry.space_group_name_H-M   'P 1'
#
loop_
_entity.id
_entity.type
_entity.pdbx_description
1 polymer ?
#
loop_
_entity_poly.entity_id
_entity_poly.type
_entity_poly.pdbx_seq_one_letter_code
_entity_poly.pdbx_strand_id
1 'polypeptide(L)'
;MKRCKKDVTLGEIKDIEYLFYYENLSAYETAKILEIKKGRVDNISHKYLKNQRKRKKIDTEEKNKIVKMFEEKHLHYITIAQKMKRSKYTVRNIIREETGNYNNNRFIFKNSRKIWTKEEFDYVRKNYKEHTAKEIARTLGRSEVAVFTKIRDLRKNEKIDYKPRGGHPNFRIVLKL
;
A
#
# COMPACT_ATOMS: atom_id res chain seq x y z
N MET A 1 25.25 -18.36 28.06
CA MET A 1 24.07 -18.60 28.93
C MET A 1 22.94 -19.26 28.11
N LYS A 2 22.62 -20.54 28.36
CA LYS A 2 21.41 -21.15 27.81
C LYS A 2 20.20 -20.47 28.44
N ARG A 3 19.33 -19.84 27.64
CA ARG A 3 18.03 -19.34 28.12
C ARG A 3 17.20 -20.55 28.58
N CYS A 4 17.03 -20.73 29.88
CA CYS A 4 16.06 -21.68 30.41
C CYS A 4 14.67 -21.23 29.95
N LYS A 5 13.99 -22.05 29.14
CA LYS A 5 12.60 -21.78 28.77
C LYS A 5 11.76 -22.02 30.02
N LYS A 6 11.15 -20.96 30.57
CA LYS A 6 10.13 -21.12 31.61
C LYS A 6 8.96 -21.91 31.04
N ASP A 7 8.63 -23.02 31.68
CA ASP A 7 7.44 -23.81 31.39
C ASP A 7 6.18 -22.98 31.51
N VAL A 8 5.13 -23.41 30.80
CA VAL A 8 3.82 -22.76 30.83
C VAL A 8 2.95 -23.53 31.81
N THR A 9 2.39 -22.85 32.81
CA THR A 9 1.54 -23.49 33.82
C THR A 9 0.07 -23.53 33.38
N LEU A 10 -0.71 -24.44 33.95
CA LEU A 10 -2.16 -24.51 33.72
C LEU A 10 -2.88 -23.23 34.20
N GLY A 11 -2.39 -22.62 35.29
CA GLY A 11 -2.89 -21.33 35.79
C GLY A 11 -2.71 -20.22 34.76
N GLU A 12 -1.48 -20.06 34.21
CA GLU A 12 -1.21 -19.08 33.13
C GLU A 12 -2.15 -19.27 31.93
N ILE A 13 -2.43 -20.52 31.54
CA ILE A 13 -3.33 -20.81 30.42
C ILE A 13 -4.75 -20.33 30.74
N LYS A 14 -5.28 -20.67 31.92
CA LYS A 14 -6.63 -20.30 32.35
C LYS A 14 -6.80 -18.80 32.56
N ASP A 15 -5.81 -18.11 33.11
CA ASP A 15 -5.85 -16.66 33.29
C ASP A 15 -5.91 -15.93 31.95
N ILE A 16 -5.08 -16.37 30.98
CA ILE A 16 -5.11 -15.83 29.63
C ILE A 16 -6.45 -16.14 28.96
N GLU A 17 -6.99 -17.35 29.12
CA GLU A 17 -8.29 -17.75 28.59
C GLU A 17 -9.42 -16.85 29.12
N TYR A 18 -9.45 -16.62 30.44
CA TYR A 18 -10.42 -15.76 31.11
C TYR A 18 -10.38 -14.33 30.53
N LEU A 19 -9.19 -13.70 30.57
CA LEU A 19 -9.01 -12.33 30.13
C LEU A 19 -9.28 -12.14 28.63
N PHE A 20 -8.99 -13.15 27.80
CA PHE A 20 -9.25 -13.08 26.36
C PHE A 20 -10.72 -13.28 26.01
N TYR A 21 -11.34 -14.36 26.49
CA TYR A 21 -12.63 -14.80 25.98
C TYR A 21 -13.81 -14.23 26.78
N TYR A 22 -13.64 -14.02 28.08
CA TYR A 22 -14.71 -13.56 28.96
C TYR A 22 -14.64 -12.04 29.17
N GLU A 23 -13.46 -11.49 29.42
CA GLU A 23 -13.26 -10.02 29.56
C GLU A 23 -13.03 -9.31 28.21
N ASN A 24 -12.90 -10.08 27.12
CA ASN A 24 -12.74 -9.56 25.76
C ASN A 24 -11.54 -8.60 25.56
N LEU A 25 -10.45 -8.83 26.30
CA LEU A 25 -9.24 -8.01 26.24
C LEU A 25 -8.31 -8.42 25.09
N SER A 26 -7.53 -7.46 24.61
CA SER A 26 -6.48 -7.72 23.64
C SER A 26 -5.26 -8.37 24.29
N ALA A 27 -4.44 -9.06 23.47
CA ALA A 27 -3.16 -9.62 23.90
C ALA A 27 -2.23 -8.61 24.60
N TYR A 28 -2.36 -7.32 24.26
CA TYR A 28 -1.59 -6.26 24.87
C TYR A 28 -2.11 -5.91 26.28
N GLU A 29 -3.42 -5.79 26.45
CA GLU A 29 -4.06 -5.51 27.74
C GLU A 29 -3.88 -6.67 28.72
N THR A 30 -4.10 -7.91 28.28
CA THR A 30 -3.85 -9.12 29.07
C THR A 30 -2.40 -9.19 29.57
N ALA A 31 -1.43 -8.87 28.69
CA ALA A 31 -0.02 -8.86 29.06
C ALA A 31 0.30 -7.82 30.13
N LYS A 32 -0.38 -6.68 30.10
CA LYS A 32 -0.22 -5.62 31.11
C LYS A 32 -0.80 -6.05 32.46
N ILE A 33 -1.95 -6.71 32.48
CA ILE A 33 -2.61 -7.19 33.71
C ILE A 33 -1.82 -8.31 34.37
N LEU A 34 -1.35 -9.29 33.58
CA LEU A 34 -0.60 -10.43 34.09
C LEU A 34 0.90 -10.15 34.29
N GLU A 35 1.34 -8.91 34.05
CA GLU A 35 2.74 -8.48 34.15
C GLU A 35 3.74 -9.38 33.38
N ILE A 36 3.30 -9.93 32.26
CA ILE A 36 4.11 -10.80 31.39
C ILE A 36 4.32 -10.18 30.01
N LYS A 37 5.33 -10.67 29.30
CA LYS A 37 5.60 -10.21 27.94
C LYS A 37 4.43 -10.57 27.02
N LYS A 38 3.95 -9.62 26.22
CA LYS A 38 2.91 -9.82 25.21
C LYS A 38 3.18 -11.00 24.25
N GLY A 39 4.45 -11.23 23.89
CA GLY A 39 4.83 -12.39 23.08
C GLY A 39 4.62 -13.75 23.77
N ARG A 40 4.67 -13.81 25.11
CA ARG A 40 4.35 -15.01 25.88
C ARG A 40 2.84 -15.28 25.85
N VAL A 41 2.03 -14.24 26.04
CA VAL A 41 0.56 -14.32 25.88
C VAL A 41 0.19 -14.83 24.49
N ASP A 42 0.80 -14.27 23.44
CA ASP A 42 0.58 -14.73 22.06
C ASP A 42 0.93 -16.21 21.88
N ASN A 43 2.09 -16.64 22.37
CA ASN A 43 2.53 -18.04 22.25
C ASN A 43 1.62 -19.01 23.00
N ILE A 44 1.21 -18.67 24.23
CA ILE A 44 0.33 -19.50 25.04
C ILE A 44 -1.05 -19.58 24.38
N SER A 45 -1.61 -18.42 23.99
CA SER A 45 -2.89 -18.36 23.29
C SER A 45 -2.86 -19.18 21.99
N HIS A 46 -1.80 -19.05 21.19
CA HIS A 46 -1.62 -19.78 19.93
C HIS A 46 -1.51 -21.28 20.13
N LYS A 47 -0.74 -21.72 21.13
CA LYS A 47 -0.43 -23.12 21.35
C LYS A 47 -1.55 -23.88 22.09
N TYR A 48 -2.19 -23.25 23.07
CA TYR A 48 -3.08 -23.94 24.00
C TYR A 48 -4.54 -23.51 23.88
N LEU A 49 -4.81 -22.26 23.50
CA LEU A 49 -6.18 -21.71 23.47
C LEU A 49 -6.77 -21.65 22.06
N LYS A 50 -6.15 -22.35 21.09
CA LYS A 50 -6.52 -22.33 19.66
C LYS A 50 -6.81 -20.92 19.13
N ASN A 51 -5.98 -19.95 19.55
CA ASN A 51 -6.00 -18.52 19.25
C ASN A 51 -6.94 -18.08 18.11
N GLN A 52 -8.23 -17.99 18.41
CA GLN A 52 -9.15 -17.21 17.58
C GLN A 52 -8.93 -15.75 17.96
N ARG A 53 -7.78 -15.20 17.59
CA ARG A 53 -7.55 -13.74 17.62
C ARG A 53 -8.79 -13.12 16.97
N LYS A 54 -9.67 -12.48 17.76
CA LYS A 54 -10.83 -11.76 17.25
C LYS A 54 -10.30 -10.63 16.37
N ARG A 55 -10.09 -10.91 15.09
CA ARG A 55 -9.74 -9.89 14.10
C ARG A 55 -10.94 -8.97 14.05
N LYS A 56 -10.71 -7.65 14.20
CA LYS A 56 -11.77 -6.66 13.98
C LYS A 56 -12.41 -6.96 12.63
N LYS A 57 -13.68 -7.42 12.66
CA LYS A 57 -14.41 -7.86 11.48
C LYS A 57 -14.40 -6.71 10.48
N ILE A 58 -14.07 -7.01 9.24
CA ILE A 58 -14.19 -6.07 8.13
C ILE A 58 -15.62 -6.22 7.64
N ASP A 59 -16.36 -5.13 7.63
CA ASP A 59 -17.67 -5.10 7.01
C ASP A 59 -17.55 -5.08 5.48
N THR A 60 -18.62 -5.46 4.79
CA THR A 60 -18.65 -5.56 3.32
C THR A 60 -18.46 -4.18 2.66
N GLU A 61 -18.91 -3.10 3.31
CA GLU A 61 -18.83 -1.74 2.76
C GLU A 61 -17.38 -1.21 2.81
N GLU A 62 -16.69 -1.43 3.92
CA GLU A 62 -15.28 -1.13 4.13
C GLU A 62 -14.41 -1.90 3.13
N LYS A 63 -14.74 -3.16 2.90
CA LYS A 63 -14.10 -4.00 1.88
C LYS A 63 -14.26 -3.40 0.49
N ASN A 64 -15.48 -3.07 0.09
CA ASN A 64 -15.78 -2.46 -1.21
C ASN A 64 -15.06 -1.12 -1.39
N LYS A 65 -14.98 -0.31 -0.33
CA LYS A 65 -14.26 0.98 -0.34
C LYS A 65 -12.77 0.80 -0.57
N ILE A 66 -12.16 -0.23 0.04
CA ILE A 66 -10.75 -0.58 -0.17
C ILE A 66 -10.49 -1.01 -1.62
N VAL A 67 -11.34 -1.88 -2.17
CA VAL A 67 -11.23 -2.35 -3.56
C VAL A 67 -11.39 -1.17 -4.53
N LYS A 68 -12.40 -0.32 -4.33
CA LYS A 68 -12.61 0.89 -5.14
C LYS A 68 -11.39 1.83 -5.15
N MET A 69 -10.78 2.05 -4.00
CA MET A 69 -9.53 2.84 -3.90
C MET A 69 -8.35 2.20 -4.63
N PHE A 70 -8.30 0.87 -4.72
CA PHE A 70 -7.24 0.14 -5.39
C PHE A 70 -7.45 0.05 -6.91
N GLU A 71 -8.67 -0.26 -7.37
CA GLU A 71 -8.96 -0.50 -8.78
C GLU A 71 -9.20 0.79 -9.56
N GLU A 72 -10.02 1.71 -9.04
CA GLU A 72 -10.37 2.94 -9.75
C GLU A 72 -9.31 4.03 -9.56
N LYS A 73 -8.87 4.21 -8.31
CA LYS A 73 -7.92 5.27 -7.95
C LYS A 73 -6.46 4.82 -8.01
N HIS A 74 -6.22 3.53 -8.30
CA HIS A 74 -4.89 2.93 -8.41
C HIS A 74 -3.98 3.19 -7.18
N LEU A 75 -4.58 3.32 -5.98
CA LEU A 75 -3.83 3.65 -4.77
C LEU A 75 -3.03 2.45 -4.25
N HIS A 76 -1.84 2.72 -3.72
CA HIS A 76 -1.04 1.72 -3.02
C HIS A 76 -1.72 1.29 -1.71
N TYR A 77 -1.69 -0.01 -1.41
CA TYR A 77 -2.35 -0.56 -0.23
C TYR A 77 -1.85 0.05 1.09
N ILE A 78 -0.60 0.55 1.17
CA ILE A 78 -0.10 1.29 2.34
C ILE A 78 -0.83 2.62 2.51
N THR A 79 -1.04 3.36 1.41
CA THR A 79 -1.76 4.64 1.42
C THR A 79 -3.24 4.42 1.77
N ILE A 80 -3.85 3.37 1.21
CA ILE A 80 -5.21 2.97 1.56
C ILE A 80 -5.29 2.63 3.05
N ALA A 81 -4.32 1.87 3.58
CA ALA A 81 -4.27 1.52 5.00
C ALA A 81 -4.17 2.74 5.92
N GLN A 82 -3.36 3.74 5.58
CA GLN A 82 -3.31 5.00 6.32
C GLN A 82 -4.66 5.74 6.30
N LYS A 83 -5.28 5.86 5.11
CA LYS A 83 -6.59 6.53 4.96
C LYS A 83 -7.71 5.81 5.71
N MET A 84 -7.70 4.49 5.69
CA MET A 84 -8.68 3.64 6.36
C MET A 84 -8.37 3.44 7.85
N LYS A 85 -7.24 3.94 8.35
CA LYS A 85 -6.73 3.69 9.71
C LYS A 85 -6.70 2.18 10.03
N ARG A 86 -6.28 1.38 9.06
CA ARG A 86 -6.18 -0.09 9.14
C ARG A 86 -4.74 -0.54 9.00
N SER A 87 -4.49 -1.79 9.39
CA SER A 87 -3.19 -2.42 9.16
C SER A 87 -2.92 -2.58 7.67
N LYS A 88 -1.70 -2.24 7.23
CA LYS A 88 -1.24 -2.46 5.85
C LYS A 88 -1.39 -3.90 5.38
N TYR A 89 -1.23 -4.87 6.29
CA TYR A 89 -1.36 -6.29 5.97
C TYR A 89 -2.81 -6.70 5.75
N THR A 90 -3.72 -6.13 6.54
CA THR A 90 -5.16 -6.35 6.39
C THR A 90 -5.63 -5.86 5.03
N VAL A 91 -5.30 -4.61 4.68
CA VAL A 91 -5.68 -4.03 3.38
C VAL A 91 -5.07 -4.82 2.22
N ARG A 92 -3.79 -5.20 2.31
CA ARG A 92 -3.14 -6.03 1.29
C ARG A 92 -3.84 -7.38 1.10
N ASN A 93 -4.23 -8.05 2.20
CA ASN A 93 -4.88 -9.35 2.14
C ASN A 93 -6.29 -9.22 1.52
N ILE A 94 -7.06 -8.20 1.89
CA ILE A 94 -8.37 -7.91 1.27
C ILE A 94 -8.20 -7.73 -0.23
N ILE A 95 -7.29 -6.86 -0.66
CA ILE A 95 -7.07 -6.61 -2.09
C ILE A 95 -6.70 -7.91 -2.80
N ARG A 96 -5.77 -8.69 -2.23
CA ARG A 96 -5.36 -9.97 -2.82
C ARG A 96 -6.52 -10.97 -2.91
N GLU A 97 -7.39 -11.01 -1.90
CA GLU A 97 -8.57 -11.90 -1.87
C GLU A 97 -9.60 -11.49 -2.92
N GLU A 98 -9.82 -10.19 -3.13
CA GLU A 98 -10.85 -9.71 -4.07
C GLU A 98 -10.37 -9.62 -5.52
N THR A 99 -9.15 -9.15 -5.74
CA THR A 99 -8.64 -8.85 -7.08
C THR A 99 -7.67 -9.92 -7.60
N GLY A 100 -7.30 -10.89 -6.77
CA GLY A 100 -6.26 -11.89 -7.05
C GLY A 100 -4.83 -11.31 -7.08
N ASN A 101 -4.66 -9.98 -7.06
CA ASN A 101 -3.36 -9.33 -7.17
C ASN A 101 -3.28 -8.01 -6.39
N TYR A 102 -2.40 -7.95 -5.39
CA TYR A 102 -2.12 -6.73 -4.62
C TYR A 102 -0.93 -5.92 -5.15
N ASN A 103 -0.20 -6.49 -6.11
CA ASN A 103 1.00 -5.90 -6.68
C ASN A 103 0.63 -4.86 -7.73
N ASN A 104 0.48 -3.62 -7.28
CA ASN A 104 0.34 -2.47 -8.15
C ASN A 104 1.70 -1.81 -8.45
N ASN A 105 2.83 -2.52 -8.33
CA ASN A 105 4.17 -1.97 -8.61
C ASN A 105 4.29 -1.37 -10.02
N ARG A 106 3.45 -1.78 -10.98
CA ARG A 106 3.35 -1.12 -12.30
C ARG A 106 3.01 0.38 -12.20
N PHE A 107 2.33 0.78 -11.12
CA PHE A 107 1.95 2.15 -10.78
C PHE A 107 2.88 2.78 -9.70
N ILE A 108 3.82 2.02 -9.13
CA ILE A 108 4.80 2.50 -8.14
C ILE A 108 6.13 2.79 -8.84
N PHE A 109 6.58 4.04 -8.77
CA PHE A 109 7.96 4.40 -9.13
C PHE A 109 8.72 4.79 -7.86
N LYS A 110 9.93 4.23 -7.72
CA LYS A 110 10.78 4.18 -6.51
C LYS A 110 11.16 5.55 -5.91
N ASN A 111 10.71 6.68 -6.46
CA ASN A 111 11.11 8.00 -5.98
C ASN A 111 10.08 9.15 -6.13
N SER A 112 8.76 8.89 -6.24
CA SER A 112 7.78 9.98 -6.15
C SER A 112 6.71 9.71 -5.11
N ARG A 113 6.64 10.55 -4.06
CA ARG A 113 5.61 10.52 -3.01
C ARG A 113 4.17 10.78 -3.53
N LYS A 114 3.98 10.95 -4.85
CA LYS A 114 2.70 11.21 -5.53
C LYS A 114 2.53 10.18 -6.66
N ILE A 115 1.50 9.34 -6.55
CA ILE A 115 1.13 8.30 -7.54
C ILE A 115 0.51 8.98 -8.77
N TRP A 116 0.89 8.58 -9.98
CA TRP A 116 0.24 9.03 -11.21
C TRP A 116 -1.16 8.41 -11.33
N THR A 117 -2.20 9.23 -11.25
CA THR A 117 -3.57 8.80 -11.55
C THR A 117 -3.77 8.65 -13.06
N LYS A 118 -4.83 7.96 -13.45
CA LYS A 118 -5.20 7.81 -14.86
C LYS A 118 -5.43 9.17 -15.52
N GLU A 119 -6.10 10.08 -14.82
CA GLU A 119 -6.40 11.43 -15.31
C GLU A 119 -5.12 12.24 -15.53
N GLU A 120 -4.16 12.16 -14.61
CA GLU A 120 -2.87 12.82 -14.77
C GLU A 120 -2.08 12.24 -15.95
N PHE A 121 -2.15 10.93 -16.17
CA PHE A 121 -1.50 10.29 -17.32
C PHE A 121 -2.17 10.65 -18.64
N ASP A 122 -3.49 10.63 -18.71
CA ASP A 122 -4.27 11.02 -19.87
C ASP A 122 -4.03 12.50 -20.22
N TYR A 123 -3.91 13.36 -19.20
CA TYR A 123 -3.52 14.75 -19.37
C TYR A 123 -2.12 14.87 -19.98
N VAL A 124 -1.11 14.14 -19.48
CA VAL A 124 0.22 14.13 -20.09
C VAL A 124 0.11 13.66 -21.54
N ARG A 125 -0.59 12.56 -21.81
CA ARG A 125 -0.72 11.97 -23.15
C ARG A 125 -1.36 12.94 -24.16
N LYS A 126 -2.36 13.70 -23.73
CA LYS A 126 -3.02 14.69 -24.59
C LYS A 126 -2.13 15.91 -24.86
N ASN A 127 -1.33 16.33 -23.89
CA ASN A 127 -0.66 17.63 -23.92
C ASN A 127 0.85 17.57 -24.25
N TYR A 128 1.52 16.41 -24.17
CA TYR A 128 2.98 16.34 -24.29
C TYR A 128 3.56 16.68 -25.67
N LYS A 129 2.71 16.76 -26.70
CA LYS A 129 3.10 17.15 -28.06
C LYS A 129 3.20 18.66 -28.24
N GLU A 130 2.37 19.40 -27.50
CA GLU A 130 2.21 20.86 -27.65
C GLU A 130 2.77 21.64 -26.45
N HIS A 131 2.81 21.01 -25.27
CA HIS A 131 3.26 21.64 -24.04
C HIS A 131 4.57 21.05 -23.53
N THR A 132 5.32 21.90 -22.82
CA THR A 132 6.55 21.50 -22.16
C THR A 132 6.30 20.66 -20.91
N ALA A 133 7.24 19.79 -20.57
CA ALA A 133 7.25 19.05 -19.30
C ALA A 133 7.06 19.98 -18.09
N LYS A 134 7.61 21.20 -18.15
CA LYS A 134 7.48 22.24 -17.11
C LYS A 134 6.06 22.78 -16.98
N GLU A 135 5.38 23.07 -18.09
CA GLU A 135 3.99 23.56 -18.10
C GLU A 135 3.02 22.48 -17.63
N ILE A 136 3.22 21.24 -18.10
CA ILE A 136 2.44 20.09 -17.67
C ILE A 136 2.70 19.81 -16.17
N ALA A 137 3.94 19.93 -15.70
CA ALA A 137 4.29 19.77 -14.29
C ALA A 137 3.61 20.82 -13.40
N ARG A 138 3.58 22.08 -13.82
CA ARG A 138 2.85 23.15 -13.13
C ARG A 138 1.36 22.82 -13.03
N THR A 139 0.76 22.38 -14.13
CA THR A 139 -0.67 22.05 -14.18
C THR A 139 -1.03 20.88 -13.26
N LEU A 140 -0.17 19.84 -13.21
CA LEU A 140 -0.40 18.64 -12.41
C LEU A 140 0.11 18.76 -10.95
N GLY A 141 0.72 19.89 -10.58
CA GLY A 141 1.40 20.06 -9.29
C GLY A 141 2.43 18.95 -9.04
N ARG A 142 3.28 18.68 -10.04
CA ARG A 142 4.33 17.65 -10.02
C ARG A 142 5.71 18.25 -10.26
N SER A 143 6.75 17.47 -9.98
CA SER A 143 8.10 17.84 -10.40
C SER A 143 8.25 17.69 -11.91
N GLU A 144 8.98 18.62 -12.51
CA GLU A 144 9.30 18.62 -13.95
C GLU A 144 9.98 17.31 -14.38
N VAL A 145 10.90 16.80 -13.55
CA VAL A 145 11.60 15.53 -13.80
C VAL A 145 10.64 14.33 -13.89
N ALA A 146 9.61 14.29 -13.04
CA ALA A 146 8.62 13.22 -13.05
C ALA A 146 7.78 13.25 -14.34
N VAL A 147 7.37 14.45 -14.78
CA VAL A 147 6.63 14.62 -16.04
C VAL A 147 7.51 14.28 -17.24
N PHE A 148 8.75 14.77 -17.27
CA PHE A 148 9.71 14.48 -18.32
C PHE A 148 9.91 12.98 -18.53
N THR A 149 10.02 12.22 -17.44
CA THR A 149 10.17 10.77 -17.49
C THR A 149 8.98 10.10 -18.17
N LYS A 150 7.75 10.54 -17.87
CA LYS A 150 6.52 10.03 -18.50
C LYS A 150 6.43 10.36 -19.98
N ILE A 151 6.80 11.57 -20.37
CA ILE A 151 6.85 11.98 -21.78
C ILE A 151 7.86 11.12 -22.56
N ARG A 152 9.04 10.88 -21.99
CA ARG A 152 10.06 10.02 -22.61
C ARG A 152 9.55 8.59 -22.81
N ASP A 153 8.90 8.01 -21.81
CA ASP A 153 8.35 6.66 -21.89
C ASP A 153 7.23 6.57 -22.96
N LEU A 154 6.36 7.58 -23.03
CA LEU A 154 5.32 7.68 -24.06
C LEU A 154 5.92 7.71 -25.47
N ARG A 155 6.93 8.56 -25.71
CA ARG A 155 7.60 8.67 -27.02
C ARG A 155 8.25 7.36 -27.46
N LYS A 156 8.89 6.64 -26.53
CA LYS A 156 9.49 5.33 -26.80
C LYS A 156 8.43 4.29 -27.19
N ASN A 157 7.29 4.28 -26.50
CA ASN A 157 6.24 3.29 -26.73
C ASN A 157 5.38 3.60 -27.96
N GLU A 158 5.14 4.88 -28.27
CA GLU A 158 4.37 5.32 -29.44
C GLU A 158 5.21 5.40 -30.73
N LYS A 159 6.47 4.92 -30.71
CA LYS A 159 7.42 4.93 -31.85
C LYS A 159 7.56 6.30 -32.52
N ILE A 160 7.59 7.37 -31.74
CA ILE A 160 7.77 8.72 -32.27
C ILE A 160 9.26 8.96 -32.51
N ASP A 161 9.65 9.18 -33.76
CA ASP A 161 11.00 9.56 -34.13
C ASP A 161 11.33 10.94 -33.50
N TYR A 162 12.35 10.98 -32.65
CA TYR A 162 12.81 12.21 -32.01
C TYR A 162 14.30 12.45 -32.28
N LYS A 163 14.68 13.70 -32.53
CA LYS A 163 16.09 14.05 -32.73
C LYS A 163 16.88 13.97 -31.40
N PRO A 164 18.00 13.25 -31.34
CA PRO A 164 18.80 13.14 -30.12
C PRO A 164 19.56 14.43 -29.77
N ARG A 165 19.79 15.35 -30.73
CA ARG A 165 20.53 16.62 -30.52
C ARG A 165 19.82 17.82 -31.18
N GLY A 166 19.90 18.99 -30.52
CA GLY A 166 19.34 20.28 -30.97
C GLY A 166 17.87 20.54 -30.55
N GLY A 167 17.53 21.79 -30.23
CA GLY A 167 16.17 22.23 -29.86
C GLY A 167 15.72 21.86 -28.44
N HIS A 168 14.65 22.52 -27.95
CA HIS A 168 14.11 22.27 -26.61
C HIS A 168 13.50 20.86 -26.53
N PRO A 169 13.79 20.05 -25.48
CA PRO A 169 13.45 18.62 -25.42
C PRO A 169 12.00 18.26 -25.70
N ASN A 170 11.07 19.19 -25.45
CA ASN A 170 9.65 18.97 -25.67
C ASN A 170 9.20 19.14 -27.14
N PHE A 171 9.94 19.88 -27.97
CA PHE A 171 9.55 20.20 -29.36
C PHE A 171 10.37 19.44 -30.43
N ARG A 172 11.03 18.34 -30.06
CA ARG A 172 11.90 17.55 -30.95
C ARG A 172 11.16 16.48 -31.77
N ILE A 173 9.94 16.76 -32.22
CA ILE A 173 9.18 15.83 -33.05
C ILE A 173 9.75 15.90 -34.48
N VAL A 174 10.12 14.75 -35.06
CA VAL A 174 10.47 14.68 -36.48
C VAL A 174 9.16 14.58 -37.27
N LEU A 175 8.81 15.63 -38.01
CA LEU A 175 7.79 15.53 -39.04
C LEU A 175 8.38 14.67 -40.17
N LYS A 176 7.75 13.54 -40.47
CA LYS A 176 8.03 12.80 -41.71
C LYS A 176 7.44 13.66 -42.84
N LEU A 177 8.32 14.30 -43.60
CA LEU A 177 7.99 14.82 -44.94
C LEU A 177 7.72 13.64 -45.87
#